data_AF-A0AAP0SAQ1-F1
#
_entry.id   AF-A0AAP0SAQ1-F1
#
_cell.length_a   1.000
_cell.length_b   1.000
_cell.length_c   1.000
_cell.angle_alpha   90.00
_cell.angle_beta   90.00
_cell.angle_gamma   90.00
#
_symmetry.space_group_name_H-M   'P 1'
#
loop_
_entity.id
_entity.type
_entity.pdbx_description
1 polymer ?
#
loop_
_entity_poly.entity_id
_entity_poly.type
_entity_poly.pdbx_seq_one_letter_code
_entity_poly.pdbx_strand_id
1 'polypeptide(L)'
;MNGRDHIDQAVLRPGRVDVHIHFPLCDFSAFKTLASSHLGLKDHKLFPQVEEVFQTGASLSPAEIGEIMISNRSSPSRALKSVITALQTNGGDRKNKMSQQLTQSASGRTVDETAEPASVFCRESVHTVREFRKLYGLLRMKSSRKEEPLDLGSIEKEKEGSRHGS
;
A
#
# COMPACT_ATOMS: atom_id res chain seq x y z
N MET A 1 -9.23 -0.37 -17.75
CA MET A 1 -9.95 -1.57 -18.18
C MET A 1 -8.96 -2.72 -18.14
N ASN A 2 -8.95 -3.48 -17.05
CA ASN A 2 -8.07 -4.63 -16.88
C ASN A 2 -8.96 -5.87 -17.06
N GLY A 3 -9.25 -6.21 -18.31
CA GLY A 3 -10.06 -7.35 -18.69
C GLY A 3 -9.19 -8.49 -19.18
N ARG A 4 -9.54 -9.73 -18.86
CA ARG A 4 -8.84 -10.92 -19.38
C ARG A 4 -8.85 -10.97 -20.91
N ASP A 5 -9.87 -10.38 -21.52
CA ASP A 5 -10.04 -10.31 -22.98
C ASP A 5 -8.96 -9.46 -23.67
N HIS A 6 -8.16 -8.72 -22.91
CA HIS A 6 -7.02 -7.95 -23.41
C HIS A 6 -5.66 -8.64 -23.19
N ILE A 7 -5.64 -9.85 -22.63
CA ILE A 7 -4.43 -10.64 -22.41
C ILE A 7 -4.23 -11.59 -23.59
N ASP A 8 -3.03 -11.62 -24.16
CA ASP A 8 -2.67 -12.54 -25.25
C ASP A 8 -2.89 -14.01 -24.84
N GLN A 9 -3.53 -14.78 -25.72
CA GLN A 9 -3.84 -16.20 -25.52
C GLN A 9 -2.58 -17.05 -25.30
N ALA A 10 -1.43 -16.64 -25.85
CA ALA A 10 -0.15 -17.32 -25.59
C ALA A 10 0.32 -17.20 -24.13
N VAL A 11 -0.15 -16.18 -23.40
CA VAL A 11 0.12 -16.00 -21.96
C VAL A 11 -0.81 -16.88 -21.13
N LEU A 12 -2.07 -17.04 -21.54
CA LEU A 12 -3.11 -17.80 -20.84
C LEU A 12 -3.04 -19.32 -21.06
N ARG A 13 -2.03 -19.81 -21.81
CA ARG A 13 -1.89 -21.24 -22.09
C ARG A 13 -1.63 -22.05 -20.81
N PRO A 14 -2.11 -23.30 -20.73
CA PRO A 14 -1.80 -24.21 -19.62
C PRO A 14 -0.29 -24.30 -19.34
N GLY A 15 0.10 -24.35 -18.07
CA GLY A 15 1.50 -24.34 -17.63
C GLY A 15 2.14 -22.95 -17.50
N ARG A 16 1.41 -21.88 -17.83
CA ARG A 16 1.76 -20.49 -17.47
C ARG A 16 0.76 -19.89 -16.50
N VAL A 17 -0.53 -19.97 -16.84
CA VAL A 17 -1.63 -19.57 -15.98
C VAL A 17 -2.59 -20.74 -15.84
N ASP A 18 -2.52 -21.42 -14.70
CA ASP A 18 -3.34 -22.61 -14.46
C ASP A 18 -4.71 -22.28 -13.88
N VAL A 19 -4.83 -21.17 -13.13
CA VAL A 19 -6.08 -20.79 -12.45
C VAL A 19 -6.39 -19.30 -12.61
N HIS A 20 -7.66 -19.07 -12.90
CA HIS A 20 -8.22 -17.79 -13.29
C HIS A 20 -9.25 -17.30 -12.27
N ILE A 21 -8.80 -16.65 -11.20
CA ILE A 21 -9.68 -16.08 -10.16
C ILE A 21 -10.21 -14.69 -10.58
N HIS A 22 -11.52 -14.50 -10.60
CA HIS A 22 -12.15 -13.19 -10.84
C HIS A 22 -12.49 -12.52 -9.51
N PHE A 23 -12.14 -11.23 -9.36
CA PHE A 23 -12.45 -10.44 -8.17
C PHE A 23 -13.58 -9.47 -8.49
N PRO A 24 -14.84 -9.83 -8.20
CA PRO A 24 -15.98 -8.98 -8.50
C PRO A 24 -15.98 -7.71 -7.64
N LEU A 25 -16.77 -6.73 -8.06
CA LEU A 25 -17.14 -5.60 -7.21
C LEU A 25 -17.95 -6.10 -6.00
N CYS A 26 -17.97 -5.30 -4.95
CA CYS A 26 -18.68 -5.63 -3.74
C CYS A 26 -20.18 -5.60 -3.99
N ASP A 27 -20.85 -6.68 -3.62
CA ASP A 27 -22.30 -6.77 -3.51
C ASP A 27 -22.73 -6.58 -2.04
N PHE A 28 -24.04 -6.58 -1.79
CA PHE A 28 -24.56 -6.42 -0.43
C PHE A 28 -24.15 -7.58 0.49
N SER A 29 -24.01 -8.80 -0.05
CA SER A 29 -23.57 -9.98 0.72
C SER A 29 -22.12 -9.85 1.19
N ALA A 30 -21.21 -9.49 0.29
CA ALA A 30 -19.82 -9.21 0.62
C ALA A 30 -19.71 -8.02 1.57
N PHE A 31 -20.53 -6.97 1.39
CA PHE A 31 -20.59 -5.84 2.31
C PHE A 31 -20.94 -6.28 3.74
N LYS A 32 -21.93 -7.16 3.92
CA LYS A 32 -22.27 -7.70 5.25
C LYS A 32 -21.11 -8.46 5.88
N THR A 33 -20.36 -9.21 5.07
CA THR A 33 -19.16 -9.92 5.52
C THR A 33 -18.08 -8.93 5.96
N LEU A 34 -17.86 -7.85 5.20
CA LEU A 34 -16.93 -6.77 5.56
C LEU A 34 -17.38 -6.03 6.83
N ALA A 35 -18.67 -5.73 6.97
CA ALA A 35 -19.22 -5.06 8.16
C ALA A 35 -19.06 -5.92 9.42
N SER A 36 -19.26 -7.23 9.30
CA SER A 36 -19.00 -8.19 10.38
C SER A 36 -17.52 -8.25 10.74
N SER A 37 -16.64 -8.36 9.74
CA SER A 37 -15.18 -8.49 9.94
C SER A 37 -14.53 -7.23 10.49
N HIS A 38 -14.86 -6.05 9.94
CA HIS A 38 -14.16 -4.80 10.25
C HIS A 38 -14.84 -3.97 11.34
N LEU A 39 -16.16 -4.10 11.51
CA LEU A 39 -16.94 -3.32 12.48
C LEU A 39 -17.60 -4.19 13.57
N GLY A 40 -17.53 -5.53 13.46
CA GLY A 40 -18.19 -6.45 14.39
C GLY A 40 -19.72 -6.43 14.29
N LEU A 41 -20.28 -5.94 13.17
CA LEU A 41 -21.72 -5.77 13.01
C LEU A 41 -22.35 -6.95 12.25
N LYS A 42 -23.33 -7.59 12.89
CA LYS A 42 -24.22 -8.56 12.21
C LYS A 42 -25.44 -7.87 11.59
N ASP A 43 -25.91 -6.80 12.21
CA ASP A 43 -27.04 -6.01 11.74
C ASP A 43 -26.90 -4.54 12.18
N HIS A 44 -27.52 -3.63 11.45
CA HIS A 44 -27.55 -2.21 11.76
C HIS A 44 -28.73 -1.53 11.05
N LYS A 45 -29.34 -0.52 11.69
CA LYS A 45 -30.45 0.30 11.13
C LYS A 45 -30.20 0.97 9.77
N LEU A 46 -28.96 0.95 9.27
CA LEU A 46 -28.57 1.54 7.99
C LEU A 46 -28.38 0.47 6.90
N PHE A 47 -28.40 -0.82 7.25
CA PHE A 47 -28.27 -1.91 6.28
C PHE A 47 -29.36 -1.87 5.19
N PRO A 48 -30.65 -1.60 5.50
CA PRO A 48 -31.66 -1.46 4.45
C PRO A 48 -31.32 -0.35 3.45
N GLN A 49 -30.80 0.79 3.94
CA GLN A 49 -30.39 1.90 3.08
C GLN A 49 -29.16 1.55 2.24
N VAL A 50 -28.19 0.81 2.80
CA VAL A 50 -27.03 0.33 2.03
C VAL A 50 -27.48 -0.64 0.93
N GLU A 51 -28.43 -1.54 1.23
CA GLU A 51 -28.98 -2.50 0.27
C GLU A 51 -29.66 -1.80 -0.91
N GLU A 52 -30.49 -0.78 -0.64
CA GLU A 52 -31.13 0.04 -1.67
C GLU A 52 -30.10 0.71 -2.61
N VAL A 53 -29.00 1.23 -2.04
CA VAL A 53 -27.93 1.84 -2.83
C VAL A 53 -27.24 0.82 -3.73
N PHE A 54 -27.01 -0.41 -3.26
CA PHE A 54 -26.49 -1.49 -4.10
C PHE A 54 -27.47 -1.90 -5.20
N GLN A 55 -28.78 -1.92 -4.92
CA GLN A 55 -29.82 -2.20 -5.93
C GLN A 55 -29.89 -1.13 -7.03
N THR A 56 -29.50 0.11 -6.72
CA THR A 56 -29.41 1.21 -7.70
C THR A 56 -28.24 1.03 -8.69
N GLY A 57 -27.40 0.01 -8.51
CA GLY A 57 -26.26 -0.29 -9.39
C GLY A 57 -24.95 0.40 -8.99
N ALA A 58 -24.94 1.15 -7.89
CA ALA A 58 -23.71 1.68 -7.33
C ALA A 58 -22.87 0.54 -6.72
N SER A 59 -21.61 0.46 -7.10
CA SER A 59 -20.71 -0.56 -6.57
C SER A 59 -19.31 -0.02 -6.39
N LEU A 60 -18.64 -0.53 -5.36
CA LEU A 60 -17.24 -0.29 -5.01
C LEU A 60 -16.53 -1.63 -4.89
N SER A 61 -15.22 -1.67 -5.09
CA SER A 61 -14.45 -2.88 -4.80
C SER A 61 -14.48 -3.18 -3.30
N PRO A 62 -14.35 -4.46 -2.90
CA PRO A 62 -14.26 -4.82 -1.48
C PRO A 62 -13.14 -4.07 -0.74
N ALA A 63 -12.03 -3.76 -1.43
CA ALA A 63 -10.92 -3.01 -0.87
C ALA A 63 -11.29 -1.55 -0.56
N GLU A 64 -11.96 -0.85 -1.49
CA GLU A 64 -12.44 0.52 -1.29
C GLU A 64 -13.41 0.61 -0.10
N ILE A 65 -14.36 -0.33 0.00
CA ILE A 65 -15.31 -0.36 1.13
C ILE A 65 -14.60 -0.70 2.45
N GLY A 66 -13.70 -1.68 2.43
CA GLY A 66 -12.91 -2.08 3.60
C GLY A 66 -12.08 -0.93 4.14
N GLU A 67 -11.43 -0.15 3.28
CA GLU A 67 -10.67 1.04 3.67
C GLU A 67 -11.55 2.06 4.41
N ILE A 68 -12.74 2.35 3.89
CA ILE A 68 -13.69 3.28 4.53
C ILE A 68 -14.12 2.76 5.91
N MET A 69 -14.42 1.46 6.02
CA MET A 69 -14.82 0.84 7.28
C MET A 69 -13.71 0.89 8.33
N ILE A 70 -12.49 0.48 7.96
CA ILE A 70 -11.33 0.46 8.86
C ILE A 70 -11.00 1.87 9.33
N SER A 71 -11.03 2.86 8.42
CA SER A 71 -10.75 4.27 8.73
C SER A 71 -11.76 4.88 9.72
N ASN A 72 -12.99 4.37 9.74
CA ASN A 72 -14.07 4.85 10.60
C ASN A 72 -14.48 3.81 11.67
N ARG A 73 -13.62 2.83 11.99
CA ARG A 73 -13.95 1.69 12.85
C ARG A 73 -14.42 2.06 14.27
N SER A 74 -14.05 3.26 14.75
CA SER A 74 -14.45 3.77 16.07
C SER A 74 -15.94 4.12 16.15
N SER A 75 -16.62 4.31 15.01
CA SER A 75 -18.04 4.63 14.97
C SER A 75 -18.70 3.90 13.81
N PRO A 76 -19.36 2.74 14.07
CA PRO A 76 -19.97 1.94 13.02
C PRO A 76 -21.04 2.70 12.23
N SER A 77 -21.84 3.54 12.89
CA SER A 77 -22.82 4.38 12.19
C SER A 77 -22.16 5.41 11.26
N ARG A 78 -20.99 5.95 11.61
CA ARG A 78 -20.23 6.87 10.74
C ARG A 78 -19.66 6.12 9.55
N ALA A 79 -19.03 4.96 9.79
CA ALA A 79 -18.49 4.11 8.74
C ALA A 79 -19.55 3.78 7.67
N LEU A 80 -20.74 3.37 8.10
CA LEU A 80 -21.84 3.03 7.20
C LEU A 80 -22.34 4.23 6.40
N LYS A 81 -22.48 5.41 7.02
CA LYS A 81 -22.82 6.63 6.29
C LYS A 81 -21.76 6.99 5.25
N SER A 82 -20.48 6.87 5.60
CA SER A 82 -19.38 7.11 4.66
C SER A 82 -19.39 6.14 3.48
N VAL A 83 -19.72 4.86 3.71
CA VAL A 83 -19.89 3.87 2.63
C VAL A 83 -21.04 4.27 1.70
N ILE A 84 -22.20 4.65 2.25
CA ILE A 84 -23.35 5.13 1.46
C ILE A 84 -22.96 6.32 0.58
N THR A 85 -22.31 7.33 1.16
CA THR A 85 -21.84 8.50 0.41
C THR A 85 -20.84 8.11 -0.69
N ALA A 86 -19.91 7.21 -0.40
CA ALA A 86 -18.92 6.76 -1.37
C ALA A 86 -19.54 5.98 -2.53
N LEU A 87 -20.56 5.15 -2.26
CA LEU A 87 -21.31 4.42 -3.28
C LEU A 87 -22.11 5.39 -4.18
N GLN A 88 -22.81 6.37 -3.58
CA GLN A 88 -23.60 7.35 -4.31
C GLN A 88 -22.74 8.26 -5.20
N THR A 89 -21.55 8.65 -4.74
CA THR A 89 -20.62 9.49 -5.52
C THR A 89 -19.95 8.72 -6.67
N ASN A 90 -19.76 7.40 -6.54
CA ASN A 90 -19.18 6.56 -7.60
C ASN A 90 -20.14 6.23 -8.75
N GLY A 91 -21.43 6.51 -8.60
CA GLY A 91 -22.40 6.42 -9.70
C GLY A 91 -22.17 7.46 -10.81
N GLY A 92 -21.38 8.52 -10.55
CA GLY A 92 -21.15 9.64 -11.49
C GLY A 92 -19.74 9.73 -12.10
N ASP A 93 -18.67 9.45 -11.35
CA ASP A 93 -17.32 9.94 -11.73
C ASP A 93 -16.17 8.95 -11.47
N ARG A 94 -16.21 7.74 -12.06
CA ARG A 94 -15.04 6.85 -12.11
C ARG A 94 -14.05 7.20 -13.23
N LYS A 95 -13.57 8.44 -13.27
CA LYS A 95 -12.35 8.84 -14.00
C LYS A 95 -11.43 9.57 -13.01
N ASN A 96 -10.19 9.11 -12.83
CA ASN A 96 -9.10 9.79 -12.09
C ASN A 96 -9.07 9.77 -10.54
N LYS A 97 -9.00 8.60 -9.89
CA LYS A 97 -8.42 8.51 -8.53
C LYS A 97 -7.43 7.35 -8.29
N MET A 98 -6.75 6.86 -9.34
CA MET A 98 -5.71 5.82 -9.19
C MET A 98 -4.29 6.29 -9.59
N SER A 99 -4.10 7.55 -10.01
CA SER A 99 -2.81 8.03 -10.53
C SER A 99 -1.98 8.88 -9.54
N GLN A 100 -2.51 9.29 -8.40
CA GLN A 100 -1.78 10.14 -7.44
C GLN A 100 -1.24 9.36 -6.23
N GLN A 101 -0.47 8.28 -6.40
CA GLN A 101 0.42 7.79 -5.32
C GLN A 101 1.72 7.11 -5.82
N LEU A 102 2.02 7.15 -7.12
CA LEU A 102 3.19 6.46 -7.69
C LEU A 102 4.01 7.33 -8.66
N THR A 103 4.15 8.64 -8.41
CA THR A 103 5.11 9.49 -9.16
C THR A 103 5.63 10.66 -8.32
N GLN A 104 6.39 10.41 -7.26
CA GLN A 104 7.41 11.38 -6.79
C GLN A 104 8.66 10.62 -6.37
N SER A 105 9.32 10.04 -7.37
CA SER A 105 10.67 9.49 -7.25
C SER A 105 11.35 9.65 -8.61
N ALA A 106 11.88 10.84 -8.87
CA ALA A 106 13.06 11.04 -9.73
C ALA A 106 13.55 12.50 -9.66
N SER A 107 14.65 12.67 -8.93
CA SER A 107 15.79 13.50 -9.31
C SER A 107 15.60 15.02 -9.42
N GLY A 108 15.81 15.72 -8.31
CA GLY A 108 16.19 17.13 -8.31
C GLY A 108 17.57 17.34 -8.93
N ARG A 109 17.66 18.29 -9.88
CA ARG A 109 18.88 19.04 -10.13
C ARG A 109 18.72 20.42 -9.52
N THR A 110 19.73 20.80 -8.77
CA THR A 110 19.98 22.06 -8.08
C THR A 110 19.81 23.27 -8.99
N VAL A 111 19.08 24.31 -8.55
CA VAL A 111 19.49 25.73 -8.60
C VAL A 111 18.74 26.46 -7.46
N ASP A 112 19.50 27.26 -6.72
CA ASP A 112 19.11 28.14 -5.62
C ASP A 112 18.42 29.41 -6.15
N GLU A 113 17.30 29.84 -5.53
CA GLU A 113 17.03 31.26 -5.26
C GLU A 113 15.74 31.48 -4.45
N THR A 114 15.77 32.59 -3.74
CA THR A 114 14.97 33.07 -2.62
C THR A 114 13.60 33.61 -3.06
N ALA A 115 12.51 33.17 -2.40
CA ALA A 115 11.37 33.99 -1.95
C ALA A 115 10.16 33.11 -1.54
N GLU A 116 9.69 33.27 -0.30
CA GLU A 116 8.36 32.84 0.17
C GLU A 116 7.30 33.92 -0.19
N PRO A 117 5.97 33.78 0.07
CA PRO A 117 5.15 32.61 0.43
C PRO A 117 3.81 32.52 -0.34
N ALA A 118 3.22 31.33 -0.50
CA ALA A 118 1.76 31.19 -0.62
C ALA A 118 1.28 29.83 -0.08
N SER A 119 0.28 29.90 0.80
CA SER A 119 -0.41 28.86 1.56
C SER A 119 -1.01 27.74 0.68
N VAL A 120 -1.23 26.50 1.12
CA VAL A 120 -2.28 26.04 2.06
C VAL A 120 -2.14 24.48 2.20
N PHE A 121 -2.20 23.97 3.44
CA PHE A 121 -2.44 22.56 3.88
C PHE A 121 -1.54 21.40 3.37
N CYS A 122 -0.47 21.09 4.11
CA CYS A 122 0.17 19.76 4.17
C CYS A 122 0.92 19.54 5.51
N ARG A 123 0.31 19.94 6.64
CA ARG A 123 1.04 20.15 7.90
C ARG A 123 1.50 18.88 8.63
N GLU A 124 0.78 17.75 8.48
CA GLU A 124 1.05 16.54 9.27
C GLU A 124 2.24 15.73 8.73
N SER A 125 2.30 15.53 7.41
CA SER A 125 3.31 14.65 6.77
C SER A 125 4.70 15.30 6.73
N VAL A 126 4.79 16.61 6.44
CA VAL A 126 6.08 17.32 6.33
C VAL A 126 6.90 17.32 7.63
N HIS A 127 6.24 17.21 8.78
CA HIS A 127 6.90 17.18 10.08
C HIS A 127 7.65 15.86 10.28
N THR A 128 7.03 14.72 9.97
CA THR A 128 7.66 13.41 10.11
C THR A 128 8.81 13.21 9.12
N VAL A 129 8.68 13.71 7.87
CA VAL A 129 9.77 13.61 6.89
C VAL A 129 10.99 14.42 7.33
N ARG A 130 10.78 15.58 7.98
CA ARG A 130 11.86 16.42 8.50
C ARG A 130 12.59 15.75 9.67
N GLU A 131 11.87 15.09 10.57
CA GLU A 131 12.48 14.34 11.68
C GLU A 131 13.24 13.09 11.20
N PHE A 132 12.70 12.36 10.22
CA PHE A 132 13.43 11.24 9.60
C PHE A 132 14.72 11.71 8.93
N ARG A 133 14.69 12.82 8.18
CA ARG A 133 15.88 13.36 7.51
C ARG A 133 16.97 13.81 8.50
N LYS A 134 16.59 14.39 9.64
CA LYS A 134 17.51 14.73 10.74
C LYS A 134 18.17 13.49 11.33
N LEU A 135 17.39 12.44 11.59
CA LEU A 135 17.89 11.18 12.15
C LEU A 135 18.90 10.50 11.21
N TYR A 136 18.59 10.41 9.91
CA TYR A 136 19.51 9.85 8.91
C TYR A 136 20.78 10.69 8.75
N GLY A 137 20.69 12.02 8.88
CA GLY A 137 21.86 12.90 8.90
C GLY A 137 22.78 12.63 10.09
N LEU A 138 22.21 12.47 11.30
CA LEU A 138 22.95 12.20 12.52
C LEU A 138 23.68 10.84 12.50
N LEU A 139 23.03 9.81 11.96
CA LEU A 139 23.63 8.48 11.80
C LEU A 139 24.81 8.50 10.82
N ARG A 140 24.70 9.26 9.72
CA ARG A 140 25.77 9.39 8.72
C ARG A 140 27.02 10.09 9.28
N MET A 141 26.85 11.08 10.15
CA MET A 141 27.98 11.78 10.79
C MET A 141 28.70 10.94 11.85
N LYS A 142 28.13 9.80 12.27
CA LYS A 142 28.66 8.95 13.33
C LYS A 142 29.42 7.72 12.82
N SER A 143 29.49 7.53 11.50
CA SER A 143 30.18 6.40 10.84
C SER A 143 31.61 6.71 10.38
N SER A 144 32.24 7.78 10.88
CA SER A 144 33.68 8.00 10.68
C SER A 144 34.44 7.70 11.97
N ARG A 145 34.51 6.41 12.33
CA ARG A 145 35.61 5.90 13.14
C ARG A 145 36.50 5.07 12.23
N LYS A 146 37.49 5.78 11.67
CA LYS A 146 38.88 5.37 11.45
C LYS A 146 39.14 3.87 11.59
N GLU A 147 39.36 3.18 10.46
CA GLU A 147 40.13 1.93 10.46
C GLU A 147 41.58 2.26 10.10
N GLU A 148 42.47 2.09 11.09
CA GLU A 148 43.92 2.07 10.93
C GLU A 148 44.34 0.72 10.32
N PRO A 149 45.26 0.68 9.34
CA PRO A 149 45.76 -0.57 8.79
C PRO A 149 46.86 -1.12 9.71
N LEU A 150 46.61 -2.27 10.33
CA LEU A 150 47.65 -3.04 11.02
C LEU A 150 47.84 -4.39 10.33
N ASP A 151 49.10 -4.57 9.95
CA ASP A 151 49.73 -5.71 9.32
C ASP A 151 50.01 -6.86 10.33
N LEU A 152 50.30 -8.04 9.78
CA LEU A 152 50.73 -9.31 10.37
C LEU A 152 49.70 -10.27 11.01
N GLY A 153 49.67 -11.49 10.46
CA GLY A 153 49.29 -12.70 11.20
C GLY A 153 48.80 -13.89 10.37
N SER A 154 49.60 -14.41 9.43
CA SER A 154 49.41 -15.79 8.93
C SER A 154 49.68 -16.82 10.04
N ILE A 155 49.16 -18.06 9.90
CA ILE A 155 49.28 -19.28 10.76
C ILE A 155 47.93 -19.48 11.53
N GLU A 156 47.09 -20.51 11.36
CA GLU A 156 47.14 -21.93 10.94
C GLU A 156 45.78 -22.29 10.29
N LYS A 157 45.51 -23.43 9.62
CA LYS A 157 45.85 -24.83 9.90
C LYS A 157 45.19 -25.66 8.79
N GLU A 158 45.84 -26.69 8.25
CA GLU A 158 45.12 -27.93 7.98
C GLU A 158 46.08 -29.14 7.89
N LYS A 159 45.68 -30.18 8.62
CA LYS A 159 46.30 -31.49 8.76
C LYS A 159 45.97 -32.32 7.53
N GLU A 160 46.97 -32.93 6.91
CA GLU A 160 46.78 -34.22 6.26
C GLU A 160 48.02 -35.08 6.43
N GLY A 161 47.87 -36.18 7.16
CA GLY A 161 48.89 -37.21 7.26
C GLY A 161 48.44 -38.41 6.45
N SER A 162 49.37 -39.02 5.71
CA SER A 162 49.62 -40.48 5.63
C SER A 162 50.34 -40.80 4.30
N ARG A 163 51.55 -41.35 4.36
CA ARG A 163 51.83 -42.78 4.08
C ARG A 163 53.34 -43.05 3.93
N HIS A 164 53.72 -44.07 4.69
CA HIS A 164 54.92 -44.90 4.74
C HIS A 164 55.79 -45.00 3.48
N GLY A 165 57.10 -45.04 3.74
CA GLY A 165 58.15 -45.28 2.77
C GLY A 165 58.25 -46.73 2.28
N SER A 166 59.09 -46.89 1.27
CA SER A 166 59.67 -48.13 0.77
C SER A 166 61.19 -48.01 0.85
#